data_AF-A0A1W9HHF6-F1
#
_entry.id   AF-A0A1W9HHF6-F1
#
_cell.length_a   1.000
_cell.length_b   1.000
_cell.length_c   1.000
_cell.angle_alpha   90.00
_cell.angle_beta   90.00
_cell.angle_gamma   90.00
#
_symmetry.space_group_name_H-M   'P 1'
#
loop_
_entity.id
_entity.type
_entity.pdbx_description
1 polymer ?
#
loop_
_entity_poly.entity_id
_entity_poly.type
_entity_poly.pdbx_seq_one_letter_code
_entity_poly.pdbx_strand_id
1 'polypeptide(L)'
;MYLIVNAVVVILLVMSILFLRKGATPQTKLNLRQGGDRTPFDPKKPQFAEFDGEARSLNVVFQHNGEWFDAYEVLELPAGAGSSIVKTQFENLLKNANKDKSKLLRLAYEALVQQGRI
;
A
#
# COMPACT_ATOMS: atom_id res chain seq x y z
N MET A 1 11.17 6.69 -54.56
CA MET A 1 12.05 5.66 -53.97
C MET A 1 12.27 5.88 -52.48
N TYR A 2 12.70 7.09 -52.05
CA TYR A 2 12.95 7.41 -50.63
C TYR A 2 11.76 7.19 -49.67
N LEU A 3 10.52 7.47 -50.11
CA LEU A 3 9.32 7.23 -49.29
C LEU A 3 9.10 5.75 -48.95
N ILE A 4 9.38 4.85 -49.91
CA ILE A 4 9.22 3.40 -49.72
C ILE A 4 10.29 2.89 -48.74
N VAL A 5 11.53 3.37 -48.88
CA VAL A 5 12.64 3.02 -47.98
C VAL A 5 12.33 3.46 -46.55
N ASN A 6 11.84 4.68 -46.35
CA ASN A 6 11.50 5.19 -45.02
C ASN A 6 10.32 4.43 -44.39
N ALA A 7 9.29 4.10 -45.18
CA ALA A 7 8.16 3.30 -44.70
C ALA A 7 8.61 1.92 -44.18
N VAL A 8 9.53 1.26 -44.90
CA VAL A 8 10.08 -0.04 -44.48
C VAL A 8 10.88 0.09 -43.17
N VAL A 9 11.68 1.14 -43.03
CA VAL A 9 12.48 1.37 -41.80
C VAL A 9 11.57 1.59 -40.58
N VAL A 10 10.50 2.37 -40.73
CA VAL A 10 9.55 2.62 -39.62
C VAL A 10 8.83 1.34 -39.22
N ILE A 11 8.40 0.52 -40.18
CA ILE A 11 7.74 -0.76 -39.91
C ILE A 11 8.67 -1.71 -39.15
N LEU A 12 9.94 -1.79 -39.55
CA LEU A 12 10.94 -2.62 -38.86
C LEU A 12 11.22 -2.12 -37.43
N LEU A 13 11.26 -0.79 -37.24
CA LEU A 13 11.48 -0.19 -35.92
C LEU A 13 10.31 -0.47 -34.97
N VAL A 14 9.06 -0.34 -35.45
CA VAL A 14 7.87 -0.65 -34.65
C VAL A 14 7.81 -2.14 -34.31
N MET A 15 8.07 -3.03 -35.28
CA MET A 15 8.16 -4.47 -35.05
C MET A 15 9.23 -4.79 -34.00
N SER A 16 10.43 -4.21 -34.11
CA SER A 16 11.51 -4.39 -33.16
C SER A 16 11.09 -4.03 -31.73
N ILE A 17 10.50 -2.84 -31.52
CA ILE A 17 10.06 -2.40 -30.19
C ILE A 17 8.98 -3.34 -29.60
N LEU A 18 8.06 -3.83 -30.42
CA LEU A 18 7.01 -4.75 -29.98
C LEU A 18 7.56 -6.13 -29.59
N PHE A 19 8.58 -6.63 -30.30
CA PHE A 19 9.22 -7.91 -29.97
C PHE A 19 10.17 -7.78 -28.77
N LEU A 20 10.85 -6.63 -28.59
CA LEU A 20 11.75 -6.41 -27.45
C LEU A 20 11.01 -6.23 -26.12
N ARG A 21 9.74 -5.78 -26.13
CA ARG A 21 8.92 -5.63 -24.91
C ARG A 21 8.36 -6.93 -24.35
N LYS A 22 8.49 -8.07 -25.04
CA LYS A 22 7.96 -9.38 -24.62
C LYS A 22 8.83 -10.14 -23.60
N GLY A 23 9.85 -9.49 -23.04
CA GLY A 23 10.58 -10.02 -21.88
C GLY A 23 9.74 -9.88 -20.61
N ALA A 24 8.77 -10.77 -20.41
CA ALA A 24 8.05 -10.90 -19.16
C ALA A 24 9.07 -11.14 -18.03
N THR A 25 9.09 -10.24 -17.05
CA THR A 25 9.86 -10.42 -15.82
C THR A 25 9.43 -11.75 -15.19
N PRO A 26 10.33 -12.73 -15.02
CA PRO A 26 9.96 -13.96 -14.33
C PRO A 26 9.58 -13.57 -12.91
N GLN A 27 8.31 -13.83 -12.55
CA GLN A 27 7.83 -13.61 -11.20
C GLN A 27 8.72 -14.44 -10.26
N THR A 28 9.48 -13.75 -9.42
CA THR A 28 10.35 -14.36 -8.43
C THR A 28 9.49 -15.23 -7.52
N LYS A 29 9.64 -16.55 -7.63
CA LYS A 29 8.87 -17.49 -6.81
C LYS A 29 9.28 -17.31 -5.35
N LEU A 30 8.35 -16.80 -4.55
CA LEU A 30 8.50 -16.69 -3.11
C LEU A 30 8.47 -18.10 -2.51
N ASN A 31 9.64 -18.61 -2.10
CA ASN A 31 9.74 -19.88 -1.37
C ASN A 31 9.24 -19.67 0.06
N LEU A 32 7.92 -19.85 0.27
CA LEU A 32 7.37 -19.99 1.61
C LEU A 32 7.78 -21.36 2.14
N ARG A 33 8.65 -21.35 3.17
CA ARG A 33 9.11 -22.53 3.88
C ARG A 33 7.88 -23.23 4.47
N GLN A 34 7.46 -24.31 3.81
CA GLN A 34 6.36 -25.18 4.25
C GLN A 34 6.67 -25.72 5.65
N GLY A 35 5.65 -25.71 6.50
CA GLY A 35 5.74 -25.95 7.93
C GLY A 35 6.46 -27.23 8.32
N GLY A 36 7.14 -27.16 9.47
CA GLY A 36 7.80 -28.29 10.09
C GLY A 36 8.31 -27.93 11.48
N ASP A 37 7.52 -28.33 12.47
CA ASP A 37 7.89 -28.76 13.82
C ASP A 37 8.48 -27.78 14.86
N ARG A 38 7.84 -27.86 16.06
CA ARG A 38 8.36 -27.73 17.46
C ARG A 38 7.52 -26.73 18.27
N THR A 39 6.90 -27.02 19.42
CA THR A 39 7.12 -28.00 20.51
C THR A 39 5.87 -28.06 21.43
N PRO A 40 5.76 -29.03 22.38
CA PRO A 40 4.70 -29.05 23.40
C PRO A 40 4.53 -27.72 24.16
N PHE A 41 3.28 -27.39 24.47
CA PHE A 41 2.86 -26.15 25.13
C PHE A 41 3.53 -25.94 26.49
N ASP A 42 4.35 -24.89 26.60
CA ASP A 42 4.96 -24.41 27.84
C ASP A 42 4.06 -23.30 28.43
N PRO A 43 3.48 -23.48 29.63
CA PRO A 43 2.55 -22.53 30.24
C PRO A 43 3.18 -21.18 30.64
N LYS A 44 4.49 -20.96 30.39
CA LYS A 44 5.14 -19.65 30.54
C LYS A 44 5.22 -18.81 29.25
N LYS A 45 4.70 -19.28 28.12
CA LYS A 45 4.63 -18.47 26.90
C LYS A 45 3.37 -17.60 26.88
N PRO A 46 3.46 -16.29 26.55
CA PRO A 46 2.29 -15.47 26.35
C PRO A 46 1.47 -16.07 25.22
N GLN A 47 0.22 -16.39 25.54
CA GLN A 47 -0.79 -16.85 24.59
C GLN A 47 -1.05 -15.71 23.62
N PHE A 48 -0.42 -15.74 22.44
CA PHE A 48 -1.00 -15.07 21.29
C PHE A 48 -2.26 -15.86 20.98
N ALA A 49 -3.40 -15.35 21.45
CA ALA A 49 -4.71 -15.90 21.15
C ALA A 49 -4.77 -16.12 19.64
N GLU A 50 -5.01 -17.37 19.24
CA GLU A 50 -5.33 -17.72 17.87
C GLU A 50 -6.58 -16.91 17.51
N PHE A 51 -6.37 -15.85 16.72
CA PHE A 51 -7.42 -14.94 16.31
C PHE A 51 -8.00 -15.54 15.03
N ASP A 52 -9.10 -16.28 15.17
CA ASP A 52 -9.83 -16.91 14.05
C ASP A 52 -10.45 -15.89 13.08
N GLY A 53 -10.32 -14.60 13.39
CA GLY A 53 -10.61 -13.54 12.44
C GLY A 53 -9.53 -13.50 11.38
N GLU A 54 -9.93 -13.64 10.11
CA GLU A 54 -9.09 -13.28 8.94
C GLU A 54 -8.16 -12.14 9.33
N ALA A 55 -6.84 -12.32 9.21
CA ALA A 55 -5.86 -11.33 9.63
C ALA A 55 -6.15 -9.97 8.97
N ARG A 56 -6.93 -9.12 9.65
CA ARG A 56 -7.39 -7.85 9.09
C ARG A 56 -6.24 -6.89 9.14
N SER A 57 -5.78 -6.47 7.96
CA SER A 57 -4.83 -5.36 7.83
C SER A 57 -5.28 -4.19 8.70
N LEU A 58 -4.46 -3.81 9.66
CA LEU A 58 -4.68 -2.65 10.52
C LEU A 58 -4.47 -1.35 9.75
N ASN A 59 -3.70 -1.41 8.66
CA ASN A 59 -3.43 -0.26 7.82
C ASN A 59 -4.67 0.09 6.99
N VAL A 60 -4.94 1.39 6.91
CA VAL A 60 -6.02 1.96 6.12
C VAL A 60 -5.37 2.82 5.05
N VAL A 61 -5.60 2.46 3.79
CA VAL A 61 -5.03 3.17 2.64
C VAL A 61 -6.13 3.90 1.88
N PHE A 62 -5.82 5.08 1.35
CA PHE A 62 -6.74 5.88 0.55
C PHE A 62 -6.01 6.52 -0.63
N GLN A 63 -6.76 6.95 -1.65
CA GLN A 63 -6.20 7.57 -2.85
C GLN A 63 -6.43 9.08 -2.85
N HIS A 64 -5.39 9.86 -3.17
CA HIS A 64 -5.46 11.31 -3.36
C HIS A 64 -4.60 11.73 -4.55
N ASN A 65 -5.17 12.48 -5.51
CA ASN A 65 -4.48 12.94 -6.73
C ASN A 65 -3.79 11.82 -7.54
N GLY A 66 -4.33 10.59 -7.50
CA GLY A 66 -3.76 9.44 -8.19
C GLY A 66 -2.71 8.66 -7.39
N GLU A 67 -2.26 9.18 -6.25
CA GLU A 67 -1.31 8.53 -5.35
C GLU A 67 -2.03 7.83 -4.20
N TRP A 68 -1.44 6.73 -3.71
CA TRP A 68 -1.94 5.97 -2.56
C TRP A 68 -1.19 6.35 -1.30
N PHE A 69 -1.93 6.56 -0.21
CA PHE A 69 -1.40 6.98 1.08
C PHE A 69 -1.91 6.06 2.19
N ASP A 70 -1.06 5.81 3.20
CA ASP A 70 -1.48 5.22 4.47
C ASP A 70 -2.00 6.31 5.41
N ALA A 71 -3.21 6.16 5.92
CA ALA A 71 -3.86 7.14 6.79
C ALA A 71 -3.13 7.34 8.12
N TYR A 72 -2.55 6.28 8.69
CA TYR A 72 -1.79 6.40 9.94
C TYR A 72 -0.46 7.11 9.72
N GLU A 73 0.21 6.86 8.58
CA GLU A 73 1.46 7.54 8.22
C GLU A 73 1.22 9.04 7.96
N VAL A 74 0.16 9.39 7.23
CA VAL A 74 -0.22 10.79 6.98
C VAL A 74 -0.54 11.54 8.28
N LEU A 75 -1.09 10.85 9.29
CA LEU A 75 -1.37 11.42 10.61
C LEU A 75 -0.20 11.28 11.60
N GLU A 76 0.94 10.75 11.18
CA GLU A 76 2.14 10.54 12.00
C GLU A 76 1.87 9.67 13.25
N LEU A 77 1.06 8.62 13.09
CA LEU A 77 0.66 7.70 14.16
C LEU A 77 1.02 6.25 13.81
N PRO A 78 1.23 5.38 14.82
CA PRO A 78 1.33 3.94 14.58
C PRO A 78 -0.03 3.37 14.17
N ALA A 79 0.00 2.32 13.33
CA ALA A 79 -1.20 1.60 12.93
C ALA A 79 -1.97 1.05 14.15
N GLY A 80 -3.29 1.22 14.15
CA GLY A 80 -4.14 0.82 15.27
C GLY A 80 -4.14 1.78 16.46
N ALA A 81 -3.61 3.00 16.33
CA ALA A 81 -3.78 4.04 17.34
C ALA A 81 -5.27 4.27 17.67
N GLY A 82 -5.57 4.45 18.96
CA GLY A 82 -6.95 4.63 19.44
C GLY A 82 -7.59 5.93 18.95
N SER A 83 -8.93 5.94 18.87
CA SER A 83 -9.72 7.05 18.31
C SER A 83 -9.47 8.41 18.95
N SER A 84 -9.28 8.44 20.28
CA SER A 84 -8.95 9.66 21.01
C SER A 84 -7.62 10.27 20.56
N ILE A 85 -6.58 9.43 20.42
CA ILE A 85 -5.24 9.85 20.00
C ILE A 85 -5.28 10.35 18.56
N VAL A 86 -5.97 9.63 17.67
CA VAL A 86 -6.12 10.01 16.26
C VAL A 86 -6.76 11.40 16.14
N LYS A 87 -7.84 11.65 16.88
CA LYS A 87 -8.53 12.93 16.87
C LYS A 87 -7.63 14.07 17.37
N THR A 88 -6.96 13.89 18.50
CA THR A 88 -6.07 14.92 19.05
C THR A 88 -4.91 15.23 18.10
N GLN A 89 -4.32 14.22 17.49
CA GLN A 89 -3.21 14.39 16.55
C GLN A 89 -3.68 15.09 15.26
N PHE A 90 -4.83 14.70 14.72
CA PHE A 90 -5.43 15.36 13.57
C PHE A 90 -5.69 16.86 13.81
N GLU A 91 -6.25 17.21 14.96
CA GLU A 91 -6.47 18.61 15.35
C GLU A 91 -5.17 19.39 15.48
N ASN A 92 -4.10 18.77 16.01
CA ASN A 92 -2.78 19.40 16.11
C ASN A 92 -2.14 19.63 14.74
N LEU A 93 -2.22 18.65 13.84
CA LEU A 93 -1.69 18.77 12.49
C LEU A 93 -2.43 19.82 11.66
N LEU A 94 -3.76 19.92 11.84
CA LEU A 94 -4.57 20.93 11.15
C LEU A 94 -4.19 22.37 11.50
N LYS A 95 -3.78 22.65 12.74
CA LYS A 95 -3.40 24.02 13.17
C LYS A 95 -2.23 24.60 12.37
N ASN A 96 -1.33 23.73 11.91
CA ASN A 96 -0.11 24.14 11.21
C ASN A 96 -0.14 23.78 9.71
N ALA A 97 -1.28 23.27 9.20
CA ALA A 97 -1.37 22.78 7.83
C ALA A 97 -1.69 23.90 6.83
N ASN A 98 -1.04 23.84 5.66
CA ASN A 98 -1.44 24.62 4.51
C ASN A 98 -2.74 24.06 3.87
N LYS A 99 -3.29 24.76 2.87
CA LYS A 99 -4.58 24.39 2.26
C LYS A 99 -4.57 22.98 1.62
N ASP A 100 -3.44 22.56 1.05
CA ASP A 100 -3.35 21.26 0.39
C ASP A 100 -3.11 20.13 1.40
N LYS A 101 -2.21 20.31 2.36
CA LYS A 101 -1.99 19.35 3.46
C LYS A 101 -3.25 19.18 4.30
N SER A 102 -4.02 20.24 4.53
CA SER A 102 -5.27 20.14 5.30
C SER A 102 -6.33 19.28 4.60
N LYS A 103 -6.38 19.26 3.27
CA LYS A 103 -7.25 18.34 2.51
C LYS A 103 -6.78 16.89 2.68
N LEU A 104 -5.48 16.64 2.54
CA LEU A 104 -4.92 15.31 2.68
C LEU A 104 -5.16 14.75 4.10
N LEU A 105 -4.93 15.56 5.13
CA LEU A 105 -5.18 15.19 6.53
C LEU A 105 -6.65 14.86 6.78
N ARG A 106 -7.58 15.61 6.18
CA ARG A 106 -9.03 15.35 6.28
C ARG A 106 -9.39 14.02 5.64
N LEU A 107 -8.85 13.73 4.45
CA LEU A 107 -9.08 12.45 3.77
C LEU A 107 -8.53 11.27 4.56
N ALA A 108 -7.34 11.42 5.17
CA ALA A 108 -6.78 10.39 6.05
C ALA A 108 -7.69 10.12 7.26
N TYR A 109 -8.18 11.17 7.93
CA TYR A 109 -9.11 11.02 9.04
C TYR A 109 -10.43 10.38 8.61
N GLU A 110 -11.00 10.81 7.48
CA GLU A 110 -12.24 10.27 6.93
C GLU A 110 -12.11 8.78 6.57
N ALA A 111 -10.98 8.37 5.97
CA ALA A 111 -10.71 6.98 5.66
C ALA A 111 -10.70 6.09 6.92
N LEU A 112 -10.12 6.58 8.02
CA LEU A 112 -10.11 5.85 9.30
C LEU A 112 -11.51 5.69 9.89
N VAL A 113 -12.35 6.74 9.82
CA VAL A 113 -13.75 6.70 10.28
C VAL A 113 -14.57 5.74 9.41
N GLN A 114 -14.43 5.80 8.08
CA GLN A 114 -15.19 4.95 7.14
C GLN A 114 -14.87 3.47 7.33
N GLN A 115 -13.61 3.14 7.64
CA GLN A 115 -13.18 1.76 7.91
C GLN A 115 -13.60 1.27 9.30
N GLY A 116 -14.24 2.11 10.13
CA GLY A 116 -14.66 1.76 11.49
C GLY A 116 -13.48 1.52 12.44
N ARG A 117 -12.32 2.14 12.15
CA ARG A 117 -11.11 2.01 12.97
C ARG A 117 -11.09 3.00 14.13
N ILE A 118 -11.92 4.05 14.08
CA ILE A 118 -12.06 5.09 15.10
C ILE A 118 -13.49 5.59 15.21
#